data_AF-A0A3L6MXF8-F1
#
_entry.id   AF-A0A3L6MXF8-F1
#
_cell.length_a   1.000
_cell.length_b   1.000
_cell.length_c   1.000
_cell.angle_alpha   90.00
_cell.angle_beta   90.00
_cell.angle_gamma   90.00
#
_symmetry.space_group_name_H-M   'P 1'
#
loop_
_entity.id
_entity.type
_entity.pdbx_description
1 polymer ?
#
loop_
_entity_poly.entity_id
_entity_poly.type
_entity_poly.pdbx_seq_one_letter_code
_entity_poly.pdbx_strand_id
1 'polypeptide(L)'
;MLFASLVLVLGFIPQVLSDTSTDICLPQDNMRPTFLLFSGLGACAAAGKGDDFAAKCAGFKTSLKLPNTKVWFTEHVPAGKNITFPDNHPTCTPKSTITDVEICRVAMFVTTGPKSNLTLEAWLPSNWTGRFLSTGNGGMAGCIQYDDVAYGAGFGFATVGANNGHNGTSAVSMYKNSGVVEDYVYRSVHTGTVLGKELTKKFYGKKHTKSYYLGCSTGGRQGWKEAQSFPDDFDGIVAGAPAMRFNGLQSRSGSFWGITGPPGAPTHLSPEEWAMVQKNVLVQCDEPLDGVADGILEDPNLCQYRPEALVCSKGLWSSVW
;
A
#
# COMPACT_ATOMS: atom_id res chain seq x y z
N MET A 1 -17.14 2.01 24.54
CA MET A 1 -16.45 3.14 23.90
C MET A 1 -15.22 2.58 23.21
N LEU A 2 -15.22 2.45 21.87
CA LEU A 2 -14.03 1.99 21.14
C LEU A 2 -13.10 3.18 20.91
N PHE A 3 -12.09 3.33 21.76
CA PHE A 3 -10.83 3.95 21.38
C PHE A 3 -9.87 2.80 21.08
N ALA A 4 -9.80 2.39 19.82
CA ALA A 4 -8.78 1.47 19.35
C ALA A 4 -8.22 2.02 18.03
N SER A 5 -6.92 2.31 18.07
CA SER A 5 -6.02 2.39 16.92
C SER A 5 -6.13 3.65 16.04
N LEU A 6 -5.52 4.73 16.53
CA LEU A 6 -4.86 5.72 15.66
C LEU A 6 -3.46 6.05 16.22
N VAL A 7 -2.63 5.03 16.38
CA VAL A 7 -1.17 5.19 16.47
C VAL A 7 -0.59 4.20 15.47
N LEU A 8 -0.43 4.66 14.23
CA LEU A 8 0.39 3.99 13.24
C LEU A 8 1.84 4.29 13.66
N VAL A 9 2.55 3.27 14.17
CA VAL A 9 3.99 3.34 14.44
C VAL A 9 4.70 3.58 13.10
N LEU A 10 5.05 4.83 12.82
CA LEU A 10 5.94 5.19 11.73
C LEU A 10 7.39 4.97 12.19
N GLY A 11 7.99 3.92 11.64
CA GLY A 11 9.40 3.92 11.21
C GLY A 11 10.47 3.81 12.30
N PHE A 12 10.88 2.57 12.58
CA PHE A 12 12.24 2.28 13.03
C PHE A 12 13.25 2.70 11.94
N ILE A 13 14.22 3.53 12.34
CA ILE A 13 15.45 3.82 11.59
C ILE A 13 16.46 2.73 11.95
N PRO A 14 17.05 1.97 11.01
CA PRO A 14 18.18 1.11 11.34
C PRO A 14 19.42 1.98 11.53
N GLN A 15 19.93 2.02 12.77
CA GLN A 15 21.27 2.52 13.06
C GLN A 15 22.31 1.65 12.36
N VAL A 16 23.22 2.32 11.68
CA VAL A 16 24.48 1.81 11.15
C VAL A 16 25.34 1.31 12.31
N LEU A 17 25.73 0.04 12.29
CA LEU A 17 26.83 -0.48 13.10
C LEU A 17 28.00 -0.77 12.17
N SER A 18 29.09 -0.03 12.42
CA SER A 18 30.40 -0.17 11.80
C SER A 18 31.24 -1.24 12.50
N ASP A 19 32.15 -1.82 11.72
CA ASP A 19 33.39 -2.51 12.09
C ASP A 19 33.33 -3.79 12.92
N THR A 20 33.86 -4.87 12.34
CA THR A 20 35.25 -5.26 12.64
C THR A 20 35.75 -6.31 11.64
N SER A 21 36.83 -5.95 10.96
CA SER A 21 37.68 -6.83 10.16
C SER A 21 38.35 -7.88 11.04
N THR A 22 38.41 -9.11 10.56
CA THR A 22 39.50 -10.03 10.87
C THR A 22 39.81 -10.88 9.64
N ASP A 23 40.93 -10.52 9.01
CA ASP A 23 41.66 -11.32 8.03
C ASP A 23 42.15 -12.63 8.66
N ILE A 24 41.94 -13.74 7.95
CA ILE A 24 42.72 -14.97 8.14
C ILE A 24 43.30 -15.36 6.78
N CYS A 25 44.57 -14.97 6.60
CA CYS A 25 45.47 -15.45 5.55
C CYS A 25 46.05 -16.81 5.95
N LEU A 26 46.06 -17.80 5.04
CA LEU A 26 47.06 -18.89 4.92
C LEU A 26 46.84 -19.65 3.59
N PRO A 27 47.85 -20.32 3.00
CA PRO A 27 48.97 -19.77 2.24
C PRO A 27 48.92 -20.13 0.74
N GLN A 28 49.64 -19.35 -0.07
CA GLN A 28 49.91 -19.66 -1.47
C GLN A 28 50.97 -20.77 -1.60
N ASP A 29 50.69 -21.78 -2.42
CA ASP A 29 51.73 -22.65 -2.97
C ASP A 29 51.83 -22.49 -4.49
N ASN A 30 53.07 -22.23 -4.90
CA ASN A 30 53.54 -22.02 -6.26
C ASN A 30 53.40 -23.28 -7.11
N MET A 31 52.81 -23.18 -8.30
CA MET A 31 53.26 -23.95 -9.46
C MET A 31 53.00 -23.20 -10.78
N ARG A 32 54.06 -23.13 -11.59
CA ARG A 32 54.17 -22.42 -12.88
C ARG A 32 53.30 -23.02 -14.00
N PRO A 33 53.01 -22.25 -15.07
CA PRO A 33 51.99 -22.58 -16.05
C PRO A 33 52.53 -23.52 -17.14
N THR A 34 51.69 -24.48 -17.56
CA THR A 34 51.90 -25.23 -18.80
C THR A 34 50.86 -24.75 -19.81
N PHE A 35 51.34 -24.08 -20.85
CA PHE A 35 50.57 -23.70 -22.03
C PHE A 35 50.12 -24.95 -22.78
N LEU A 36 48.81 -25.16 -22.91
CA LEU A 36 48.24 -26.04 -23.92
C LEU A 36 47.14 -25.27 -24.66
N LEU A 37 47.48 -24.91 -25.90
CA LEU A 37 46.57 -24.42 -26.93
C LEU A 37 45.57 -25.52 -27.29
N PHE A 38 44.29 -25.30 -26.96
CA PHE A 38 43.19 -25.95 -27.66
C PHE A 38 42.36 -24.87 -28.35
N SER A 39 42.55 -24.81 -29.66
CA SER A 39 41.70 -24.14 -30.63
C SER A 39 40.42 -24.96 -30.83
N GLY A 40 39.26 -24.31 -30.68
CA GLY A 40 38.05 -24.70 -31.41
C GLY A 40 36.76 -24.86 -30.60
N LEU A 41 35.74 -24.21 -31.16
CA LEU A 41 34.29 -24.43 -31.02
C LEU A 41 33.55 -23.74 -29.88
N GLY A 42 32.76 -22.73 -30.30
CA GLY A 42 31.40 -22.55 -29.79
C GLY A 42 31.25 -21.60 -28.62
N ALA A 43 31.51 -20.31 -28.84
CA ALA A 43 30.79 -19.30 -28.06
C ALA A 43 29.31 -19.37 -28.46
N CYS A 44 28.53 -20.20 -27.76
CA CYS A 44 27.10 -19.98 -27.65
C CYS A 44 26.93 -18.63 -26.95
N ALA A 45 26.81 -17.57 -27.74
CA ALA A 45 26.24 -16.33 -27.28
C ALA A 45 24.88 -16.69 -26.66
N ALA A 46 24.78 -16.54 -25.34
CA ALA A 46 23.51 -16.60 -24.63
C ALA A 46 22.71 -15.35 -25.04
N ALA A 47 22.11 -15.39 -26.22
CA ALA A 47 21.20 -14.37 -26.69
C ALA A 47 19.91 -14.44 -25.85
N GLY A 48 19.59 -13.35 -25.16
CA GLY A 48 18.26 -12.76 -25.25
C GLY A 48 17.15 -13.20 -24.28
N LYS A 49 17.41 -13.44 -22.98
CA LYS A 49 16.29 -13.46 -22.01
C LYS A 49 15.74 -12.05 -21.69
N GLY A 50 16.60 -11.03 -21.64
CA GLY A 50 16.17 -9.64 -21.40
C GLY A 50 15.50 -8.99 -22.61
N ASP A 51 16.01 -9.25 -23.81
CA ASP A 51 15.49 -8.64 -25.05
C ASP A 51 14.08 -9.13 -25.40
N ASP A 52 13.75 -10.39 -25.10
CA ASP A 52 12.42 -10.96 -25.36
C ASP A 52 11.35 -10.35 -24.44
N PHE A 53 11.67 -10.11 -23.17
CA PHE A 53 10.71 -9.53 -22.22
C PHE A 53 10.39 -8.06 -22.54
N ALA A 54 11.41 -7.26 -22.86
CA ALA A 54 11.22 -5.86 -23.25
C ALA A 54 10.42 -5.74 -24.54
N ALA A 55 10.74 -6.54 -25.57
CA ALA A 55 10.00 -6.58 -26.83
C ALA A 55 8.54 -7.02 -26.62
N LYS A 56 8.32 -8.05 -25.79
CA LYS A 56 6.98 -8.51 -25.41
C LYS A 56 6.18 -7.43 -24.69
N CYS A 57 6.80 -6.69 -23.77
CA CYS A 57 6.16 -5.57 -23.09
C CYS A 57 5.74 -4.48 -24.09
N ALA A 58 6.63 -4.06 -24.99
CA ALA A 58 6.35 -3.05 -26.00
C ALA A 58 5.20 -3.47 -26.95
N GLY A 59 5.21 -4.73 -27.41
CA GLY A 59 4.14 -5.30 -28.25
C GLY A 59 2.81 -5.50 -27.52
N PHE A 60 2.79 -5.45 -26.19
CA PHE A 60 1.58 -5.68 -25.41
C PHE A 60 0.57 -4.53 -25.54
N LYS A 61 1.02 -3.29 -25.74
CA LYS A 61 0.13 -2.12 -25.92
C LYS A 61 -0.86 -2.29 -27.07
N THR A 62 -0.39 -2.79 -28.21
CA THR A 62 -1.22 -2.91 -29.42
C THR A 62 -2.08 -4.16 -29.38
N SER A 63 -1.54 -5.26 -28.85
CA SER A 63 -2.23 -6.55 -28.76
C SER A 63 -3.30 -6.60 -27.67
N LEU A 64 -3.15 -5.85 -26.56
CA LEU A 64 -4.14 -5.78 -25.51
C LEU A 64 -5.38 -4.99 -25.97
N LYS A 65 -6.53 -5.66 -25.98
CA LYS A 65 -7.85 -5.11 -26.25
C LYS A 65 -8.79 -5.67 -25.20
N LEU A 66 -9.28 -4.80 -24.34
CA LEU A 66 -10.22 -5.10 -23.27
C LEU A 66 -11.44 -4.19 -23.46
N PRO A 67 -12.65 -4.65 -23.09
CA PRO A 67 -13.85 -3.82 -23.20
C PRO A 67 -13.72 -2.56 -22.34
N ASN A 68 -14.23 -1.44 -22.84
CA ASN A 68 -14.23 -0.13 -22.16
C ASN A 68 -12.85 0.36 -21.68
N THR A 69 -11.78 -0.20 -22.24
CA THR A 69 -10.42 0.03 -21.75
C THR A 69 -9.57 0.57 -22.88
N LYS A 70 -8.87 1.67 -22.63
CA LYS A 70 -7.91 2.24 -23.58
C LYS A 70 -6.54 2.27 -22.88
N VAL A 71 -5.54 1.64 -23.51
CA VAL A 71 -4.19 1.43 -22.96
C VAL A 71 -3.31 2.65 -23.26
N TRP A 72 -2.84 3.36 -22.22
CA TRP A 72 -2.06 4.60 -22.34
C TRP A 72 -0.66 4.28 -22.80
N PHE A 73 0.01 3.38 -22.10
CA PHE A 73 1.34 2.90 -22.46
C PHE A 73 1.60 1.52 -21.85
N THR A 74 2.62 0.87 -22.40
CA THR A 74 3.30 -0.27 -21.79
C THR A 74 4.77 0.12 -21.71
N GLU A 75 5.33 0.12 -20.51
CA GLU A 75 6.69 0.54 -20.23
C GLU A 75 7.46 -0.64 -19.65
N HIS A 76 8.58 -1.00 -20.29
CA HIS A 76 9.55 -1.91 -19.68
C HIS A 76 10.34 -1.15 -18.61
N VAL A 77 10.41 -1.73 -17.41
CA VAL A 77 11.08 -1.12 -16.26
C VAL A 77 12.04 -2.15 -15.67
N PRO A 78 13.37 -1.99 -15.81
CA PRO A 78 14.33 -2.89 -15.21
C PRO A 78 14.35 -2.78 -13.68
N ALA A 79 14.87 -3.81 -13.01
CA ALA A 79 15.09 -3.83 -11.57
C ALA A 79 15.99 -2.66 -11.13
N GLY A 80 15.68 -2.08 -9.95
CA GLY A 80 16.38 -0.94 -9.37
C GLY A 80 16.03 0.42 -9.99
N LYS A 81 15.18 0.47 -11.04
CA LYS A 81 14.77 1.74 -11.64
C LYS A 81 13.83 2.51 -10.70
N ASN A 82 14.13 3.79 -10.50
CA ASN A 82 13.22 4.73 -9.84
C ASN A 82 12.16 5.20 -10.83
N ILE A 83 10.90 4.91 -10.55
CA ILE A 83 9.73 5.27 -11.36
C ILE A 83 9.12 6.53 -10.76
N THR A 84 8.94 7.58 -11.56
CA THR A 84 8.28 8.81 -11.14
C THR A 84 6.83 8.86 -11.63
N PHE A 85 5.96 9.53 -10.88
CA PHE A 85 4.53 9.65 -11.18
C PHE A 85 4.13 11.12 -11.38
N PRO A 86 4.55 11.77 -12.48
CA PRO A 86 4.27 13.19 -12.71
C PRO A 86 2.77 13.47 -12.88
N ASP A 87 1.99 12.49 -13.35
CA ASP A 87 0.54 12.61 -13.53
C ASP A 87 -0.27 12.41 -12.24
N ASN A 88 0.38 12.00 -11.13
CA ASN A 88 -0.31 11.88 -9.86
C ASN A 88 -0.79 13.25 -9.39
N HIS A 89 -2.01 13.29 -8.84
CA HIS A 89 -2.53 14.50 -8.22
C HIS A 89 -1.54 15.01 -7.14
N PRO A 90 -1.37 16.34 -6.96
CA PRO A 90 -0.42 16.90 -6.00
C PRO A 90 -0.58 16.36 -4.57
N THR A 91 -1.79 16.00 -4.16
CA THR A 91 -2.06 15.42 -2.84
C THR A 91 -1.86 13.91 -2.72
N CYS A 92 -1.63 13.19 -3.83
CA CYS A 92 -1.33 11.76 -3.78
C CYS A 92 0.13 11.48 -3.41
N THR A 93 0.33 10.38 -2.70
CA THR A 93 1.63 9.79 -2.38
C THR A 93 1.65 8.32 -2.81
N PRO A 94 2.83 7.75 -3.15
CA PRO A 94 4.14 8.41 -3.28
C PRO A 94 4.28 9.23 -4.57
N LYS A 95 5.38 9.99 -4.71
CA LYS A 95 5.74 10.72 -5.95
C LYS A 95 6.65 9.90 -6.87
N SER A 96 7.36 8.95 -6.31
CA SER A 96 8.20 8.00 -7.01
C SER A 96 8.32 6.74 -6.17
N THR A 97 8.64 5.62 -6.79
CA THR A 97 8.95 4.36 -6.09
C THR A 97 10.02 3.59 -6.85
N ILE A 98 10.78 2.77 -6.14
CA ILE A 98 11.79 1.90 -6.74
C ILE A 98 11.18 0.52 -6.92
N THR A 99 11.35 -0.08 -8.10
CA THR A 99 10.99 -1.49 -8.30
C THR A 99 12.19 -2.38 -8.06
N ASP A 100 12.06 -3.38 -7.19
CA ASP A 100 13.14 -4.33 -6.88
C ASP A 100 13.39 -5.35 -8.00
N VAL A 101 12.41 -5.52 -8.89
CA VAL A 101 12.44 -6.52 -9.97
C VAL A 101 12.11 -5.89 -11.32
N GLU A 102 12.46 -6.59 -12.39
CA GLU A 102 12.09 -6.23 -13.75
C GLU A 102 10.59 -6.46 -13.99
N ILE A 103 9.89 -5.45 -14.50
CA ILE A 103 8.45 -5.46 -14.75
C ILE A 103 8.09 -4.91 -16.13
N CYS A 104 6.94 -5.32 -16.65
CA CYS A 104 6.19 -4.60 -17.66
C CYS A 104 5.07 -3.81 -16.97
N ARG A 105 5.19 -2.49 -16.94
CA ARG A 105 4.21 -1.57 -16.39
C ARG A 105 3.18 -1.20 -17.45
N VAL A 106 1.91 -1.46 -17.19
CA VAL A 106 0.80 -1.19 -18.10
C VAL A 106 -0.13 -0.17 -17.45
N ALA A 107 -0.34 0.97 -18.09
CA ALA A 107 -1.28 1.99 -17.62
C ALA A 107 -2.51 2.07 -18.53
N MET A 108 -3.69 2.11 -17.92
CA MET A 108 -4.97 2.02 -18.61
C MET A 108 -5.97 3.02 -18.05
N PHE A 109 -6.86 3.45 -18.93
CA PHE A 109 -8.09 4.15 -18.57
C PHE A 109 -9.28 3.25 -18.85
N VAL A 110 -10.15 3.12 -17.87
CA VAL A 110 -11.30 2.21 -17.91
C VAL A 110 -12.57 3.02 -17.69
N THR A 111 -13.45 3.08 -18.67
CA THR A 111 -14.77 3.72 -18.52
C THR A 111 -15.69 2.80 -17.72
N THR A 112 -16.25 3.29 -16.62
CA THR A 112 -17.18 2.54 -15.76
C THR A 112 -18.63 3.00 -15.91
N GLY A 113 -18.85 4.17 -16.50
CA GLY A 113 -20.17 4.71 -16.78
C GLY A 113 -20.11 6.01 -17.59
N PRO A 114 -21.25 6.66 -17.87
CA PRO A 114 -21.30 7.87 -18.70
C PRO A 114 -20.48 9.05 -18.16
N LYS A 115 -20.29 9.10 -16.83
CA LYS A 115 -19.58 10.17 -16.11
C LYS A 115 -18.63 9.66 -15.02
N SER A 116 -18.11 8.45 -15.19
CA SER A 116 -17.18 7.81 -14.25
C SER A 116 -16.17 6.93 -14.98
N ASN A 117 -14.95 6.87 -14.44
CA ASN A 117 -13.84 6.13 -15.03
C ASN A 117 -12.76 5.85 -13.97
N LEU A 118 -11.87 4.91 -14.29
CA LEU A 118 -10.73 4.53 -13.48
C LEU A 118 -9.44 4.78 -14.26
N THR A 119 -8.40 5.16 -13.54
CA THR A 119 -7.01 4.87 -13.92
C THR A 119 -6.63 3.56 -13.25
N LEU A 120 -6.21 2.58 -14.04
CA LEU A 120 -5.76 1.26 -13.60
C LEU A 120 -4.32 1.04 -14.08
N GLU A 121 -3.46 0.63 -13.17
CA GLU A 121 -2.12 0.13 -13.51
C GLU A 121 -1.99 -1.36 -13.21
N ALA A 122 -1.21 -2.04 -14.04
CA ALA A 122 -0.81 -3.43 -13.85
C ALA A 122 0.71 -3.56 -14.02
N TRP A 123 1.37 -4.10 -13.01
CA TRP A 123 2.81 -4.34 -12.98
C TRP A 123 3.05 -5.84 -13.09
N LEU A 124 3.59 -6.25 -14.23
CA LEU A 124 3.75 -7.65 -14.62
C LEU A 124 5.23 -8.02 -14.53
N PRO A 125 5.70 -8.72 -13.48
CA PRO A 125 7.11 -9.06 -13.34
C PRO A 125 7.58 -10.07 -14.39
N SER A 126 8.86 -9.99 -14.78
CA SER A 126 9.47 -11.01 -15.64
C SER A 126 9.59 -12.35 -14.92
N ASN A 127 9.98 -12.33 -13.64
CA ASN A 127 9.98 -13.49 -12.74
C ASN A 127 8.60 -13.71 -12.07
N TRP A 128 7.60 -14.04 -12.87
CA TRP A 128 6.24 -14.24 -12.37
C TRP A 128 6.04 -15.61 -11.71
N THR A 129 5.53 -15.60 -10.47
CA THR A 129 5.28 -16.82 -9.67
C THR A 129 4.00 -17.56 -10.04
N GLY A 130 3.20 -17.01 -10.96
CA GLY A 130 1.85 -17.50 -11.28
C GLY A 130 0.74 -16.83 -10.47
N ARG A 131 1.06 -16.02 -9.46
CA ARG A 131 0.08 -15.38 -8.57
C ARG A 131 -0.38 -14.02 -9.09
N PHE A 132 -1.64 -13.69 -8.85
CA PHE A 132 -2.22 -12.36 -9.10
C PHE A 132 -2.45 -11.64 -7.78
N LEU A 133 -2.23 -10.32 -7.74
CA LEU A 133 -2.49 -9.48 -6.57
C LEU A 133 -3.24 -8.21 -6.98
N SER A 134 -4.23 -7.81 -6.18
CA SER A 134 -4.83 -6.47 -6.25
C SER A 134 -4.51 -5.67 -4.99
N THR A 135 -4.22 -4.38 -5.16
CA THR A 135 -3.98 -3.42 -4.08
C THR A 135 -5.21 -2.54 -3.83
N GLY A 136 -5.24 -1.88 -2.69
CA GLY A 136 -6.33 -0.98 -2.28
C GLY A 136 -5.99 0.52 -2.40
N ASN A 137 -6.75 1.32 -1.66
CA ASN A 137 -6.55 2.77 -1.50
C ASN A 137 -6.58 3.19 -0.03
N GLY A 138 -6.27 4.46 0.27
CA GLY A 138 -6.32 5.04 1.62
C GLY A 138 -7.30 6.22 1.74
N GLY A 139 -8.02 6.31 2.87
CA GLY A 139 -8.94 7.42 3.17
C GLY A 139 -10.03 7.62 2.09
N MET A 140 -10.26 8.89 1.72
CA MET A 140 -11.15 9.29 0.62
C MET A 140 -10.41 9.36 -0.73
N ALA A 141 -9.16 8.89 -0.78
CA ALA A 141 -8.28 9.19 -1.89
C ALA A 141 -8.57 8.32 -3.12
N GLY A 142 -8.41 8.96 -4.27
CA GLY A 142 -8.23 8.32 -5.56
C GLY A 142 -6.76 8.33 -5.95
N CYS A 143 -5.96 7.59 -5.19
CA CYS A 143 -4.52 7.47 -5.37
C CYS A 143 -4.15 5.99 -5.44
N ILE A 144 -3.45 5.59 -6.49
CA ILE A 144 -2.88 4.25 -6.59
C ILE A 144 -1.75 4.15 -5.56
N GLN A 145 -1.78 3.12 -4.71
CA GLN A 145 -0.75 2.86 -3.69
C GLN A 145 0.47 2.20 -4.35
N TYR A 146 1.27 2.99 -5.07
CA TYR A 146 2.38 2.46 -5.87
C TYR A 146 3.44 1.71 -5.05
N ASP A 147 3.65 2.05 -3.78
CA ASP A 147 4.56 1.28 -2.92
C ASP A 147 4.03 -0.15 -2.65
N ASP A 148 2.71 -0.32 -2.47
CA ASP A 148 2.10 -1.65 -2.34
C ASP A 148 2.12 -2.43 -3.66
N VAL A 149 1.96 -1.72 -4.79
CA VAL A 149 2.08 -2.31 -6.13
C VAL A 149 3.51 -2.81 -6.37
N ALA A 150 4.52 -2.00 -6.02
CA ALA A 150 5.92 -2.36 -6.12
C ALA A 150 6.26 -3.53 -5.18
N TYR A 151 5.78 -3.49 -3.93
CA TYR A 151 5.93 -4.57 -2.95
C TYR A 151 5.38 -5.90 -3.50
N GLY A 152 4.15 -5.91 -4.03
CA GLY A 152 3.55 -7.09 -4.64
C GLY A 152 4.33 -7.61 -5.84
N ALA A 153 4.73 -6.71 -6.74
CA ALA A 153 5.54 -7.06 -7.91
C ALA A 153 6.90 -7.66 -7.51
N GLY A 154 7.54 -7.13 -6.46
CA GLY A 154 8.80 -7.63 -5.90
C GLY A 154 8.74 -9.10 -5.45
N PHE A 155 7.60 -9.54 -4.91
CA PHE A 155 7.35 -10.95 -4.59
C PHE A 155 6.90 -11.80 -5.80
N GLY A 156 6.97 -11.24 -7.01
CA GLY A 156 6.64 -11.93 -8.26
C GLY A 156 5.14 -12.12 -8.49
N PHE A 157 4.30 -11.26 -7.91
CA PHE A 157 2.86 -11.20 -8.25
C PHE A 157 2.65 -10.31 -9.48
N ALA A 158 1.72 -10.72 -10.35
CA ALA A 158 1.12 -9.81 -11.31
C ALA A 158 0.17 -8.88 -10.54
N THR A 159 0.62 -7.64 -10.30
CA THR A 159 0.00 -6.75 -9.29
C THR A 159 -0.73 -5.61 -9.96
N VAL A 160 -1.96 -5.32 -9.52
CA VAL A 160 -2.75 -4.20 -10.03
C VAL A 160 -3.11 -3.20 -8.93
N GLY A 161 -3.35 -1.95 -9.33
CA GLY A 161 -3.87 -0.90 -8.46
C GLY A 161 -4.67 0.12 -9.26
N ALA A 162 -5.80 0.57 -8.71
CA ALA A 162 -6.69 1.54 -9.36
C ALA A 162 -6.86 2.81 -8.51
N ASN A 163 -7.23 3.91 -9.15
CA ASN A 163 -7.41 5.21 -8.49
C ASN A 163 -8.80 5.39 -7.84
N ASN A 164 -9.55 4.32 -7.56
CA ASN A 164 -10.82 4.39 -6.83
C ASN A 164 -11.94 5.24 -7.48
N GLY A 165 -11.79 5.62 -8.75
CA GLY A 165 -12.81 6.38 -9.51
C GLY A 165 -12.60 7.90 -9.59
N HIS A 166 -11.53 8.44 -9.00
CA HIS A 166 -11.18 9.86 -9.07
C HIS A 166 -9.69 10.08 -8.82
N ASN A 167 -9.22 11.33 -8.83
CA ASN A 167 -7.82 11.67 -8.55
C ASN A 167 -7.71 12.59 -7.33
N GLY A 168 -6.74 12.29 -6.46
CA GLY A 168 -6.45 13.09 -5.27
C GLY A 168 -7.20 12.65 -4.02
N THR A 169 -6.86 13.29 -2.90
CA THR A 169 -7.35 12.94 -1.55
C THR A 169 -8.74 13.49 -1.22
N SER A 170 -9.24 14.45 -2.00
CA SER A 170 -10.56 15.05 -1.79
C SER A 170 -11.68 14.20 -2.38
N ALA A 171 -12.82 14.15 -1.69
CA ALA A 171 -14.04 13.49 -2.16
C ALA A 171 -14.91 14.37 -3.07
N VAL A 172 -14.45 15.56 -3.47
CA VAL A 172 -15.26 16.53 -4.24
C VAL A 172 -15.82 15.94 -5.55
N SER A 173 -15.10 15.00 -6.18
CA SER A 173 -15.54 14.30 -7.39
C SER A 173 -16.82 13.48 -7.21
N MET A 174 -17.17 13.13 -5.97
CA MET A 174 -18.40 12.40 -5.62
C MET A 174 -19.65 13.30 -5.65
N TYR A 175 -19.49 14.63 -5.57
CA TYR A 175 -20.61 15.56 -5.54
C TYR A 175 -21.45 15.46 -6.81
N LYS A 176 -22.75 15.13 -6.66
CA LYS A 176 -23.70 14.93 -7.78
C LYS A 176 -23.24 13.87 -8.79
N ASN A 177 -22.37 12.94 -8.39
CA ASN A 177 -21.85 11.90 -9.26
C ASN A 177 -21.90 10.50 -8.59
N SER A 178 -23.02 9.81 -8.77
CA SER A 178 -23.22 8.44 -8.27
C SER A 178 -22.24 7.42 -8.86
N GLY A 179 -21.80 7.60 -10.11
CA GLY A 179 -20.85 6.68 -10.75
C GLY A 179 -19.49 6.67 -10.06
N VAL A 180 -19.00 7.85 -9.66
CA VAL A 180 -17.74 7.97 -8.89
C VAL A 180 -17.89 7.40 -7.48
N VAL A 181 -19.05 7.58 -6.84
CA VAL A 181 -19.35 6.96 -5.53
C VAL A 181 -19.37 5.43 -5.67
N GLU A 182 -19.97 4.89 -6.72
CA GLU A 182 -20.04 3.45 -6.96
C GLU A 182 -18.66 2.84 -7.21
N ASP A 183 -17.81 3.53 -7.97
CA ASP A 183 -16.41 3.18 -8.19
C ASP A 183 -15.64 3.12 -6.86
N TYR A 184 -15.80 4.15 -6.00
CA TYR A 184 -15.17 4.19 -4.68
C TYR A 184 -15.66 3.08 -3.75
N VAL A 185 -16.97 2.79 -3.76
CA VAL A 185 -17.56 1.83 -2.80
C VAL A 185 -17.14 0.41 -3.12
N TYR A 186 -17.13 0.01 -4.38
CA TYR A 186 -16.76 -1.36 -4.76
C TYR A 186 -16.23 -1.51 -6.19
N ARG A 187 -16.76 -0.74 -7.16
CA ARG A 187 -16.61 -1.12 -8.56
C ARG A 187 -15.19 -0.94 -9.07
N SER A 188 -14.39 -0.05 -8.47
CA SER A 188 -13.01 0.19 -8.90
C SER A 188 -12.10 -1.02 -8.67
N VAL A 189 -12.10 -1.59 -7.45
CA VAL A 189 -11.28 -2.75 -7.11
C VAL A 189 -11.72 -3.97 -7.90
N HIS A 190 -13.02 -4.29 -7.88
CA HIS A 190 -13.58 -5.40 -8.67
C HIS A 190 -13.23 -5.30 -10.17
N THR A 191 -13.42 -4.12 -10.78
CA THR A 191 -13.08 -3.92 -12.21
C THR A 191 -11.59 -4.10 -12.46
N GLY A 192 -10.74 -3.58 -11.57
CA GLY A 192 -9.29 -3.78 -11.61
C GLY A 192 -8.91 -5.26 -11.52
N THR A 193 -9.57 -6.03 -10.65
CA THR A 193 -9.37 -7.46 -10.49
C THR A 193 -9.74 -8.23 -11.75
N VAL A 194 -10.95 -8.00 -12.30
CA VAL A 194 -11.43 -8.69 -13.50
C VAL A 194 -10.52 -8.41 -14.70
N LEU A 195 -10.22 -7.14 -14.97
CA LEU A 195 -9.36 -6.76 -16.10
C LEU A 195 -7.91 -7.18 -15.86
N GLY A 196 -7.43 -7.10 -14.63
CA GLY A 196 -6.10 -7.53 -14.20
C GLY A 196 -5.86 -9.02 -14.43
N LYS A 197 -6.85 -9.87 -14.12
CA LYS A 197 -6.79 -11.31 -14.38
C LYS A 197 -6.73 -11.60 -15.89
N GLU A 198 -7.50 -10.89 -16.69
CA GLU A 198 -7.51 -11.06 -18.15
C GLU A 198 -6.20 -10.62 -18.81
N LEU A 199 -5.67 -9.45 -18.46
CA LEU A 199 -4.38 -8.99 -19.00
C LEU A 199 -3.22 -9.89 -18.52
N THR A 200 -3.27 -10.40 -17.29
CA THR A 200 -2.28 -11.35 -16.77
C THR A 200 -2.28 -12.63 -17.59
N LYS A 201 -3.47 -13.21 -17.83
CA LYS A 201 -3.63 -14.39 -18.67
C LYS A 201 -3.08 -14.17 -20.08
N LYS A 202 -3.40 -13.02 -20.68
CA LYS A 202 -2.97 -12.68 -22.05
C LYS A 202 -1.46 -12.42 -22.14
N PHE A 203 -0.87 -11.74 -21.16
CA PHE A 203 0.55 -11.44 -21.15
C PHE A 203 1.39 -12.71 -20.95
N TYR A 204 1.08 -13.53 -19.96
CA TYR A 204 1.89 -14.73 -19.66
C TYR A 204 1.49 -15.97 -20.47
N GLY A 205 0.41 -15.91 -21.26
CA GLY A 205 -0.09 -17.03 -22.05
C GLY A 205 -0.71 -18.17 -21.22
N LYS A 206 -0.91 -17.95 -19.92
CA LYS A 206 -1.50 -18.92 -18.97
C LYS A 206 -2.25 -18.20 -17.85
N LYS A 207 -3.31 -18.82 -17.33
CA LYS A 207 -4.10 -18.27 -16.21
C LYS A 207 -3.24 -18.22 -14.95
N HIS A 208 -3.47 -17.22 -14.10
CA HIS A 208 -2.92 -17.20 -12.74
C HIS A 208 -3.36 -18.46 -11.96
N THR A 209 -2.54 -18.89 -11.01
CA THR A 209 -2.82 -20.07 -10.17
C THR A 209 -3.76 -19.71 -9.01
N LYS A 210 -3.47 -18.59 -8.33
CA LYS A 210 -4.23 -18.05 -7.20
C LYS A 210 -4.27 -16.53 -7.24
N SER A 211 -5.35 -15.96 -6.71
CA SER A 211 -5.65 -14.54 -6.70
C SER A 211 -5.68 -14.01 -5.27
N TYR A 212 -4.98 -12.90 -5.02
CA TYR A 212 -4.81 -12.34 -3.68
C TYR A 212 -5.19 -10.86 -3.65
N TYR A 213 -5.57 -10.39 -2.47
CA TYR A 213 -5.81 -8.98 -2.18
C TYR A 213 -4.95 -8.53 -0.99
N LEU A 214 -4.39 -7.33 -1.07
CA LEU A 214 -3.66 -6.66 0.02
C LEU A 214 -4.13 -5.22 0.15
N GLY A 215 -4.61 -4.83 1.34
CA GLY A 215 -4.95 -3.44 1.60
C GLY A 215 -5.15 -3.11 3.09
N CYS A 216 -4.91 -1.86 3.45
CA CYS A 216 -5.04 -1.33 4.80
C CYS A 216 -5.92 -0.06 4.83
N SER A 217 -6.56 0.27 5.95
CA SER A 217 -7.47 1.43 6.08
C SER A 217 -8.70 1.30 5.16
N THR A 218 -8.89 2.21 4.20
CA THR A 218 -9.89 2.07 3.13
C THR A 218 -9.65 0.81 2.31
N GLY A 219 -8.39 0.42 2.10
CA GLY A 219 -7.99 -0.85 1.51
C GLY A 219 -8.48 -2.04 2.32
N GLY A 220 -8.47 -1.96 3.65
CA GLY A 220 -9.07 -3.00 4.49
C GLY A 220 -10.59 -3.10 4.29
N ARG A 221 -11.29 -1.96 4.19
CA ARG A 221 -12.73 -1.94 3.85
C ARG A 221 -13.00 -2.56 2.48
N GLN A 222 -12.19 -2.23 1.49
CA GLN A 222 -12.28 -2.75 0.12
C GLN A 222 -12.07 -4.28 0.12
N GLY A 223 -11.07 -4.81 0.83
CA GLY A 223 -10.88 -6.26 0.97
C GLY A 223 -12.09 -6.96 1.61
N TRP A 224 -12.68 -6.37 2.64
CA TRP A 224 -13.93 -6.89 3.21
C TRP A 224 -15.13 -6.79 2.27
N LYS A 225 -15.21 -5.74 1.43
CA LYS A 225 -16.25 -5.62 0.40
C LYS A 225 -16.12 -6.75 -0.63
N GLU A 226 -14.91 -7.05 -1.08
CA GLU A 226 -14.63 -8.18 -1.97
C GLU A 226 -15.06 -9.50 -1.32
N ALA A 227 -14.64 -9.77 -0.08
CA ALA A 227 -15.03 -10.98 0.65
C ALA A 227 -16.57 -11.16 0.78
N GLN A 228 -17.31 -10.06 0.97
CA GLN A 228 -18.75 -10.09 1.21
C GLN A 228 -19.59 -10.11 -0.08
N SER A 229 -19.13 -9.45 -1.14
CA SER A 229 -19.95 -9.14 -2.32
C SER A 229 -19.39 -9.69 -3.63
N PHE A 230 -18.10 -10.03 -3.66
CA PHE A 230 -17.38 -10.60 -4.81
C PHE A 230 -16.50 -11.77 -4.36
N PRO A 231 -17.09 -12.83 -3.76
CA PRO A 231 -16.33 -13.88 -3.10
C PRO A 231 -15.39 -14.66 -4.03
N ASP A 232 -15.66 -14.65 -5.34
CA ASP A 232 -14.85 -15.35 -6.35
C ASP A 232 -13.67 -14.51 -6.86
N ASP A 233 -13.54 -13.25 -6.41
CA ASP A 233 -12.47 -12.38 -6.85
C ASP A 233 -11.12 -12.76 -6.24
N PHE A 234 -11.07 -13.31 -5.02
CA PHE A 234 -9.81 -13.64 -4.36
C PHE A 234 -9.86 -14.96 -3.59
N ASP A 235 -8.78 -15.73 -3.68
CA ASP A 235 -8.54 -16.92 -2.86
C ASP A 235 -8.01 -16.55 -1.46
N GLY A 236 -7.33 -15.40 -1.32
CA GLY A 236 -6.76 -14.92 -0.06
C GLY A 236 -6.79 -13.40 0.05
N ILE A 237 -7.20 -12.89 1.20
CA ILE A 237 -7.41 -11.46 1.45
C ILE A 237 -6.68 -11.05 2.73
N VAL A 238 -5.79 -10.06 2.62
CA VAL A 238 -5.18 -9.36 3.76
C VAL A 238 -5.86 -8.00 3.91
N ALA A 239 -6.62 -7.82 4.99
CA ALA A 239 -7.39 -6.61 5.26
C ALA A 239 -6.99 -5.98 6.60
N GLY A 240 -6.08 -5.00 6.56
CA GLY A 240 -5.57 -4.28 7.74
C GLY A 240 -6.41 -3.05 8.11
N ALA A 241 -6.52 -2.76 9.42
CA ALA A 241 -7.22 -1.61 9.99
C ALA A 241 -8.50 -1.17 9.22
N PRO A 242 -9.50 -2.05 9.02
CA PRO A 242 -10.52 -1.83 8.00
C PRO A 242 -11.45 -0.65 8.31
N ALA A 243 -11.63 0.26 7.35
CA ALA A 243 -12.64 1.32 7.42
C ALA A 243 -14.08 0.78 7.16
N MET A 244 -14.41 -0.41 7.68
CA MET A 244 -15.75 -0.99 7.63
C MET A 244 -16.70 -0.28 8.59
N ARG A 245 -18.02 -0.53 8.47
CA ARG A 245 -19.05 0.32 9.12
C ARG A 245 -18.85 1.80 8.76
N PHE A 246 -18.51 2.05 7.50
CA PHE A 246 -17.96 3.32 7.01
C PHE A 246 -18.78 4.55 7.39
N ASN A 247 -20.12 4.51 7.27
CA ASN A 247 -20.97 5.62 7.67
C ASN A 247 -20.83 5.95 9.17
N GLY A 248 -20.80 4.91 10.01
CA GLY A 248 -20.58 5.07 11.45
C GLY A 248 -19.18 5.59 11.77
N LEU A 249 -18.16 5.18 11.02
CA LEU A 249 -16.80 5.71 11.14
C LEU A 249 -16.76 7.21 10.80
N GLN A 250 -17.35 7.63 9.67
CA GLN A 250 -17.41 9.05 9.30
C GLN A 250 -18.17 9.89 10.33
N SER A 251 -19.31 9.38 10.84
CA SER A 251 -20.05 10.02 11.94
C SER A 251 -19.20 10.13 13.20
N ARG A 252 -18.44 9.08 13.56
CA ARG A 252 -17.55 9.10 14.73
C ARG A 252 -16.45 10.15 14.56
N SER A 253 -15.76 10.15 13.43
CA SER A 253 -14.71 11.13 13.13
C SER A 253 -15.24 12.57 13.19
N GLY A 254 -16.40 12.84 12.60
CA GLY A 254 -17.03 14.17 12.65
C GLY A 254 -17.49 14.57 14.06
N SER A 255 -17.95 13.62 14.88
CA SER A 255 -18.45 13.92 16.23
C SER A 255 -17.40 14.51 17.17
N PHE A 256 -16.11 14.20 16.97
CA PHE A 256 -15.04 14.71 17.82
C PHE A 256 -14.98 16.24 17.82
N TRP A 257 -15.23 16.89 16.68
CA TRP A 257 -15.27 18.36 16.61
C TRP A 257 -16.35 18.97 17.50
N GLY A 258 -17.54 18.37 17.54
CA GLY A 258 -18.63 18.82 18.41
C GLY A 258 -18.36 18.57 19.90
N ILE A 259 -17.53 17.56 20.23
CA ILE A 259 -17.12 17.24 21.59
C ILE A 259 -16.05 18.20 22.09
N THR A 260 -14.98 18.41 21.31
CA THR A 260 -13.85 19.25 21.73
C THR A 260 -14.17 20.74 21.58
N GLY A 261 -14.93 21.11 20.55
CA GLY A 261 -15.05 22.50 20.14
C GLY A 261 -13.72 23.06 19.58
N PRO A 262 -13.73 24.35 19.18
CA PRO A 262 -12.54 25.02 18.66
C PRO A 262 -11.51 25.29 19.77
N PRO A 263 -10.23 25.51 19.42
CA PRO A 263 -9.23 25.99 20.36
C PRO A 263 -9.72 27.22 21.16
N GLY A 264 -9.50 27.21 22.47
CA GLY A 264 -9.99 28.22 23.41
C GLY A 264 -11.37 27.93 24.01
N ALA A 265 -12.13 26.97 23.49
CA ALA A 265 -13.33 26.48 24.16
C ALA A 265 -12.96 25.71 25.44
N PRO A 266 -13.78 25.77 26.52
CA PRO A 266 -13.49 25.08 27.78
C PRO A 266 -13.54 23.54 27.67
N THR A 267 -14.07 23.00 26.57
CA THR A 267 -14.11 21.57 26.25
C THR A 267 -12.93 21.10 25.40
N HIS A 268 -12.10 22.03 24.92
CA HIS A 268 -10.99 21.74 24.04
C HIS A 268 -9.77 21.32 24.86
N LEU A 269 -9.04 20.32 24.37
CA LEU A 269 -7.75 19.92 24.92
C LEU A 269 -6.64 20.24 23.91
N SER A 270 -5.60 20.94 24.37
CA SER A 270 -4.39 21.21 23.60
C SER A 270 -3.60 19.91 23.31
N PRO A 271 -2.64 19.95 22.36
CA PRO A 271 -1.75 18.82 22.13
C PRO A 271 -1.00 18.37 23.40
N GLU A 272 -0.55 19.31 24.22
CA GLU A 272 0.16 19.05 25.47
C GLU A 272 -0.77 18.40 26.52
N GLU A 273 -2.02 18.84 26.60
CA GLU A 273 -3.03 18.23 27.48
C GLU A 273 -3.37 16.80 27.04
N TRP A 274 -3.51 16.54 25.73
CA TRP A 274 -3.65 15.17 25.22
C TRP A 274 -2.42 14.31 25.54
N ALA A 275 -1.21 14.85 25.44
CA ALA A 275 0.01 14.13 25.81
C ALA A 275 0.05 13.80 27.31
N MET A 276 -0.43 14.70 28.18
CA MET A 276 -0.62 14.44 29.61
C MET A 276 -1.64 13.33 29.85
N VAL A 277 -2.78 13.34 29.14
CA VAL A 277 -3.78 12.26 29.19
C VAL A 277 -3.15 10.93 28.80
N GLN A 278 -2.42 10.84 27.68
CA GLN A 278 -1.80 9.58 27.24
C GLN A 278 -0.78 9.03 28.23
N LYS A 279 0.04 9.91 28.84
CA LYS A 279 0.95 9.48 29.93
C LYS A 279 0.19 8.92 31.12
N ASN A 280 -0.93 9.55 31.50
CA ASN A 280 -1.74 9.08 32.61
C ASN A 280 -2.52 7.79 32.28
N VAL A 281 -2.91 7.59 31.01
CA VAL A 281 -3.46 6.32 30.53
C VAL A 281 -2.46 5.20 30.78
N LEU A 282 -1.17 5.37 30.41
CA LEU A 282 -0.14 4.36 30.65
C LEU A 282 0.06 4.09 32.16
N VAL A 283 0.08 5.14 33.00
CA VAL A 283 0.14 4.98 34.46
C VAL A 283 -1.01 4.12 35.01
N GLN A 284 -2.21 4.24 34.43
CA GLN A 284 -3.39 3.48 34.87
C GLN A 284 -3.47 2.08 34.26
N CYS A 285 -2.92 1.87 33.06
CA CYS A 285 -3.29 0.74 32.22
C CYS A 285 -2.15 -0.10 31.64
N ASP A 286 -0.89 0.35 31.67
CA ASP A 286 0.26 -0.38 31.11
C ASP A 286 0.64 -1.55 32.03
N GLU A 287 1.71 -1.40 32.83
CA GLU A 287 2.14 -2.37 33.85
C GLU A 287 0.99 -2.92 34.74
N PRO A 288 -0.02 -2.13 35.17
CA PRO A 288 -1.11 -2.67 35.99
C PRO A 288 -1.99 -3.73 35.31
N LEU A 289 -2.06 -3.79 33.98
CA LEU A 289 -2.95 -4.70 33.25
C LEU A 289 -2.23 -5.87 32.59
N ASP A 290 -1.03 -5.66 32.06
CA ASP A 290 -0.25 -6.69 31.36
C ASP A 290 1.06 -7.07 32.07
N GLY A 291 1.45 -6.33 33.10
CA GLY A 291 2.62 -6.62 33.94
C GLY A 291 3.94 -6.11 33.38
N VAL A 292 3.94 -5.29 32.31
CA VAL A 292 5.17 -4.74 31.71
C VAL A 292 5.05 -3.22 31.53
N ALA A 293 5.98 -2.47 32.10
CA ALA A 293 6.07 -1.02 31.93
C ALA A 293 6.86 -0.64 30.66
N ASP A 294 6.32 -0.92 29.47
CA ASP A 294 6.98 -0.63 28.19
C ASP A 294 6.27 0.46 27.35
N GLY A 295 5.17 1.02 27.88
CA GLY A 295 4.39 2.06 27.22
C GLY A 295 3.47 1.54 26.13
N ILE A 296 3.09 0.27 26.16
CA ILE A 296 2.24 -0.42 25.19
C ILE A 296 1.09 -1.12 25.92
N LEU A 297 -0.14 -0.73 25.59
CA LEU A 297 -1.31 -1.48 26.05
C LEU A 297 -1.52 -2.73 25.18
N GLU A 298 -1.14 -3.90 25.69
CA GLU A 298 -1.18 -5.15 24.93
C GLU A 298 -2.62 -5.61 24.63
N ASP A 299 -3.54 -5.41 25.59
CA ASP A 299 -4.99 -5.53 25.40
C ASP A 299 -5.75 -4.29 25.88
N PRO A 300 -6.02 -3.32 24.98
CA PRO A 300 -6.74 -2.10 25.33
C PRO A 300 -8.18 -2.30 25.82
N ASN A 301 -8.78 -3.51 25.68
CA ASN A 301 -10.14 -3.77 26.19
C ASN A 301 -10.21 -3.73 27.72
N LEU A 302 -9.10 -4.06 28.39
CA LEU A 302 -9.00 -4.08 29.85
C LEU A 302 -8.88 -2.67 30.44
N CYS A 303 -8.37 -1.71 29.65
CA CYS A 303 -8.16 -0.34 30.10
C CYS A 303 -9.47 0.45 30.17
N GLN A 304 -10.00 0.62 31.37
CA GLN A 304 -11.11 1.53 31.67
C GLN A 304 -10.57 2.81 32.28
N TYR A 305 -9.93 3.64 31.46
CA TYR A 305 -9.28 4.88 31.87
C TYR A 305 -10.24 5.86 32.57
N ARG A 306 -9.77 6.46 33.67
CA ARG A 306 -10.51 7.47 34.45
C ARG A 306 -9.81 8.83 34.45
N PRO A 307 -10.31 9.82 33.68
CA PRO A 307 -9.68 11.14 33.58
C PRO A 307 -9.80 11.98 34.85
N GLU A 308 -10.69 11.63 35.80
CA GLU A 308 -10.83 12.39 37.06
C GLU A 308 -9.55 12.35 37.92
N ALA A 309 -8.63 11.42 37.66
CA ALA A 309 -7.30 11.39 38.26
C ALA A 309 -6.47 12.64 37.91
N LEU A 310 -6.80 13.33 36.81
CA LEU A 310 -6.16 14.58 36.37
C LEU A 310 -7.00 15.82 36.67
N VAL A 311 -8.00 15.74 37.55
CA VAL A 311 -8.80 16.91 37.92
C VAL A 311 -7.91 17.99 38.54
N CYS A 312 -8.02 19.23 38.04
CA CYS A 312 -7.23 20.35 38.56
C CYS A 312 -7.55 20.59 40.03
N SER A 313 -6.53 20.52 40.89
CA SER A 313 -6.66 20.92 42.29
C SER A 313 -6.87 22.43 42.40
N LYS A 314 -7.62 22.88 43.41
CA LYS A 314 -7.90 24.31 43.64
C LYS A 314 -6.59 25.12 43.65
N GLY A 315 -6.47 26.09 42.75
CA GLY A 315 -5.32 27.01 42.67
C GLY A 315 -4.45 26.85 41.41
N LEU A 316 -4.62 25.78 40.62
CA LEU A 316 -3.95 25.59 39.33
C LEU A 316 -4.74 26.21 38.17
N TRP A 317 -5.16 27.46 38.32
CA TRP A 317 -5.64 28.23 37.17
C TRP A 317 -4.42 28.71 36.39
N SER A 318 -4.12 28.10 35.25
CA SER A 318 -3.09 28.64 34.36
C SER A 318 -3.52 30.03 33.89
N SER A 319 -2.83 31.04 34.40
CA SER A 319 -2.97 32.45 34.02
C SER A 319 -2.36 32.71 32.65
N VAL A 320 -2.90 32.07 31.62
CA VAL A 320 -2.57 32.35 30.21
C VAL A 320 -3.85 32.16 29.39
N TRP A 321 -4.70 33.19 29.42
CA TRP A 321 -5.67 33.46 28.37
C TRP A 321 -5.14 34.61 27.53
#